data_AF-A0A1C5BJT6-F1
#
_entry.id   AF-A0A1C5BJT6-F1
#
_cell.length_a   1.000
_cell.length_b   1.000
_cell.length_c   1.000
_cell.angle_alpha   90.00
_cell.angle_beta   90.00
_cell.angle_gamma   90.00
#
_symmetry.space_group_name_H-M   'P 1'
#
loop_
_entity.id
_entity.type
_entity.pdbx_description
1 polymer ?
#
loop_
_entity_poly.entity_id
_entity_poly.type
_entity_poly.pdbx_seq_one_letter_code
_entity_poly.pdbx_strand_id
1 'polypeptide(L)'
;MRDKTAWTGSGRATIDPNHTPAIEGDHYLTAATPAQQGAVETIIEDAQHDMLRRSHPPTAITEEDAAVLAEGYPQLIAAMDLGNAAIAELVGRQRDVFTAACGDQLSGLHGPKGKPCPARPWVCLLCPLAVFAPRHAVNLLRLKAFFSRQWLQMPAAQFMAVLGPYAARIQ
;
A
#
# COMPACT_ATOMS: atom_id res chain seq x y z
N MET A 1 -49.11 -0.41 5.75
CA MET A 1 -48.84 -0.89 4.38
C MET A 1 -49.34 0.18 3.42
N ARG A 2 -48.47 0.79 2.61
CA ARG A 2 -48.87 1.79 1.60
C ARG A 2 -49.52 1.06 0.43
N ASP A 3 -50.67 1.57 -0.01
CA ASP A 3 -51.44 1.08 -1.15
C ASP A 3 -50.59 1.11 -2.43
N LYS A 4 -50.47 -0.05 -3.09
CA LYS A 4 -49.67 -0.26 -4.32
C LYS A 4 -50.54 -0.41 -5.57
N THR A 5 -51.86 -0.25 -5.46
CA THR A 5 -52.80 -0.43 -6.59
C THR A 5 -52.55 0.55 -7.74
N ALA A 6 -51.98 1.72 -7.46
CA ALA A 6 -51.59 2.69 -8.49
C ALA A 6 -50.23 2.39 -9.17
N TRP A 7 -49.48 1.38 -8.71
CA TRP A 7 -48.16 1.04 -9.24
C TRP A 7 -48.18 -0.19 -10.18
N THR A 8 -49.35 -0.71 -10.53
CA THR A 8 -49.47 -1.54 -11.73
C THR A 8 -49.44 -0.59 -12.92
N GLY A 9 -48.26 -0.44 -13.52
CA GLY A 9 -48.01 0.44 -14.65
C GLY A 9 -49.08 0.27 -15.74
N SER A 10 -49.46 1.39 -16.37
CA SER A 10 -50.35 1.35 -17.53
C SER A 10 -49.79 0.36 -18.54
N GLY A 11 -50.61 -0.55 -19.07
CA GLY A 11 -50.22 -1.58 -20.05
C GLY A 11 -49.76 -1.05 -21.41
N ARG A 12 -49.28 0.20 -21.46
CA ARG A 12 -48.86 0.95 -22.65
C ARG A 12 -47.46 1.58 -22.54
N ALA A 13 -46.67 1.19 -21.55
CA ALA A 13 -45.27 1.62 -21.44
C ALA A 13 -44.34 0.45 -21.77
N THR A 14 -44.40 -0.08 -22.99
CA THR A 14 -43.27 -0.81 -23.57
C THR A 14 -42.36 0.22 -24.22
N ILE A 15 -41.43 0.76 -23.44
CA ILE A 15 -40.37 1.66 -23.95
C ILE A 15 -39.45 0.89 -24.92
N ASP A 16 -39.40 -0.44 -24.82
CA ASP A 16 -38.71 -1.34 -25.74
C ASP A 16 -39.50 -2.66 -25.90
N PRO A 17 -39.81 -3.13 -27.13
CA PRO A 17 -40.49 -4.41 -27.36
C PRO A 17 -39.70 -5.65 -26.91
N ASN A 18 -38.39 -5.53 -26.62
CA ASN A 18 -37.57 -6.60 -26.05
C ASN A 18 -37.50 -6.58 -24.52
N HIS A 19 -38.03 -5.55 -23.86
CA HIS A 19 -38.05 -5.43 -22.41
C HIS A 19 -39.50 -5.45 -21.93
N THR A 20 -39.94 -6.61 -21.45
CA THR A 20 -41.26 -6.72 -20.81
C THR A 20 -41.23 -6.08 -19.42
N PRO A 21 -42.37 -5.61 -18.88
CA PRO A 21 -42.43 -5.10 -17.50
C PRO A 21 -41.90 -6.09 -16.44
N ALA A 22 -42.02 -7.40 -16.71
CA ALA A 22 -41.45 -8.44 -15.85
C ALA A 22 -39.91 -8.46 -15.91
N ILE A 23 -39.33 -8.38 -17.12
CA ILE A 23 -37.88 -8.29 -17.32
C ILE A 23 -37.32 -6.99 -16.73
N GLU A 24 -38.01 -5.87 -16.89
CA GLU A 24 -37.64 -4.60 -16.24
C GLU A 24 -37.70 -4.70 -14.72
N GLY A 25 -38.74 -5.37 -14.17
CA GLY A 25 -38.83 -5.64 -12.75
C GLY A 25 -37.67 -6.50 -12.23
N ASP A 26 -37.32 -7.56 -12.96
CA ASP A 26 -36.24 -8.46 -12.57
C ASP A 26 -34.85 -7.81 -12.68
N HIS A 27 -34.64 -6.88 -13.63
CA HIS A 27 -33.34 -6.22 -13.81
C HIS A 27 -33.17 -4.93 -12.99
N TYR A 28 -34.24 -4.20 -12.71
CA TYR A 28 -34.16 -2.89 -12.04
C TYR A 28 -34.81 -2.86 -10.65
N LEU A 29 -35.70 -3.80 -10.33
CA LEU A 29 -36.43 -3.83 -9.05
C LEU A 29 -36.04 -5.00 -8.14
N THR A 30 -35.12 -5.89 -8.56
CA THR A 30 -34.59 -6.93 -7.67
C THR A 30 -33.78 -6.31 -6.55
N ALA A 31 -34.13 -6.68 -5.31
CA ALA A 31 -33.32 -6.34 -4.15
C ALA A 31 -31.93 -6.99 -4.33
N ALA A 32 -30.88 -6.18 -4.29
CA ALA A 32 -29.51 -6.67 -4.35
C ALA A 32 -29.32 -7.77 -3.31
N THR A 33 -28.77 -8.91 -3.74
CA THR A 33 -28.39 -9.98 -2.81
C THR A 33 -27.37 -9.46 -1.80
N PRO A 34 -27.25 -10.08 -0.60
CA PRO A 34 -26.25 -9.67 0.38
C PRO A 34 -24.82 -9.63 -0.18
N ALA A 35 -24.49 -10.55 -1.10
CA ALA A 35 -23.18 -10.56 -1.78
C ALA A 35 -23.00 -9.36 -2.72
N GLN A 36 -24.05 -8.97 -3.46
CA GLN A 36 -24.01 -7.78 -4.32
C GLN A 36 -23.97 -6.49 -3.51
N GLN A 37 -24.69 -6.42 -2.39
CA GLN A 37 -24.61 -5.29 -1.46
C GLN A 37 -23.19 -5.14 -0.89
N GLY A 38 -22.60 -6.24 -0.41
CA GLY A 38 -21.21 -6.23 0.08
C GLY A 38 -20.21 -5.80 -1.00
N ALA A 39 -20.38 -6.25 -2.24
CA ALA A 39 -19.52 -5.83 -3.35
C ALA A 39 -19.64 -4.32 -3.64
N VAL A 40 -20.85 -3.75 -3.59
CA VAL A 40 -21.07 -2.31 -3.77
C VAL A 40 -20.42 -1.53 -2.62
N GLU A 41 -20.58 -1.98 -1.38
CA GLU A 41 -19.98 -1.34 -0.20
C GLU A 41 -18.45 -1.32 -0.30
N THR A 42 -17.83 -2.45 -0.68
CA THR A 42 -16.39 -2.53 -0.92
C THR A 42 -15.93 -1.56 -2.02
N ILE A 43 -16.66 -1.47 -3.13
CA ILE A 43 -16.33 -0.53 -4.22
C ILE A 43 -16.40 0.93 -3.73
N ILE A 44 -17.42 1.26 -2.91
CA ILE A 44 -17.57 2.60 -2.33
C ILE A 44 -16.41 2.91 -1.39
N GLU A 45 -16.07 2.00 -0.47
CA GLU A 45 -14.96 2.15 0.47
C GLU A 45 -13.62 2.33 -0.28
N ASP A 46 -13.35 1.50 -1.28
CA ASP A 46 -12.14 1.57 -2.10
C ASP A 46 -12.05 2.91 -2.86
N ALA A 47 -13.16 3.36 -3.45
CA ALA A 47 -13.23 4.62 -4.18
C ALA A 47 -13.03 5.83 -3.26
N GLN A 48 -13.65 5.82 -2.07
CA GLN A 48 -13.47 6.87 -1.07
C GLN A 48 -12.03 6.91 -0.57
N HIS A 49 -11.43 5.76 -0.29
CA HIS A 49 -10.04 5.68 0.13
C HIS A 49 -9.08 6.20 -0.97
N ASP A 50 -9.35 5.89 -2.23
CA ASP A 50 -8.58 6.40 -3.37
C ASP A 50 -8.72 7.91 -3.54
N MET A 51 -9.93 8.47 -3.39
CA MET A 51 -10.16 9.91 -3.41
C MET A 51 -9.38 10.63 -2.32
N LEU A 52 -9.41 10.13 -1.08
CA LEU A 52 -8.65 10.70 0.02
C LEU A 52 -7.15 10.67 -0.28
N ARG A 53 -6.63 9.53 -0.73
CA ARG A 53 -5.21 9.38 -1.08
C ARG A 53 -4.76 10.37 -2.15
N ARG A 54 -5.59 10.61 -3.18
CA ARG A 54 -5.30 11.57 -4.26
C ARG A 54 -5.46 13.02 -3.83
N SER A 55 -6.33 13.28 -2.86
CA SER A 55 -6.57 14.63 -2.33
C SER A 55 -5.43 15.13 -1.45
N HIS A 56 -4.62 14.22 -0.89
CA HIS A 56 -3.42 14.61 -0.19
C HIS A 56 -2.42 15.23 -1.17
N PRO A 57 -1.99 16.48 -0.94
CA PRO A 57 -0.94 17.07 -1.76
C PRO A 57 0.31 16.19 -1.67
N PRO A 58 1.03 15.96 -2.79
CA PRO A 58 2.30 15.25 -2.73
C PRO A 58 3.21 15.96 -1.72
N THR A 59 3.85 15.20 -0.84
CA THR A 59 4.85 15.73 0.07
C THR A 59 6.03 16.23 -0.78
N ALA A 60 6.07 17.53 -1.02
CA ALA A 60 7.21 18.20 -1.62
C ALA A 60 8.16 18.58 -0.48
N ILE A 61 9.41 18.14 -0.58
CA ILE A 61 10.48 18.61 0.30
C ILE A 61 10.88 19.99 -0.22
N THR A 62 10.66 21.03 0.59
CA THR A 62 11.08 22.40 0.28
C THR A 62 12.59 22.58 0.44
N GLU A 63 13.14 23.69 -0.04
CA GLU A 63 14.55 24.01 0.20
C GLU A 63 14.85 24.17 1.69
N GLU A 64 13.92 24.75 2.46
CA GLU A 64 14.02 24.83 3.92
C GLU A 64 13.97 23.46 4.58
N ASP A 65 13.09 22.55 4.14
CA ASP A 65 13.07 21.17 4.65
C ASP A 65 14.39 20.45 4.35
N ALA A 66 14.96 20.66 3.17
CA ALA A 66 16.25 20.09 2.78
C ALA A 66 17.41 20.66 3.60
N ALA A 67 17.40 21.96 3.89
CA ALA A 67 18.41 22.63 4.72
C ALA A 67 18.35 22.15 6.18
N VAL A 68 17.16 22.08 6.77
CA VAL A 68 16.95 21.51 8.11
C VAL A 68 17.42 20.06 8.17
N LEU A 69 17.13 19.27 7.13
CA LEU A 69 17.63 17.90 7.04
C LEU A 69 19.16 17.88 6.99
N ALA A 70 19.77 18.68 6.12
CA ALA A 70 21.22 18.81 5.93
C ALA A 70 21.95 19.18 7.23
N GLU A 71 21.42 20.11 8.02
CA GLU A 71 21.98 20.50 9.32
C GLU A 71 21.96 19.36 10.34
N GLY A 72 20.95 18.50 10.30
CA GLY A 72 20.80 17.34 11.18
C GLY A 72 21.56 16.09 10.74
N TYR A 73 22.06 16.04 9.49
CA TYR A 73 22.77 14.86 8.96
C TYR A 73 23.99 14.44 9.79
N PRO A 74 24.87 15.34 10.25
CA PRO A 74 26.03 14.94 11.03
C PRO A 74 25.67 14.17 12.31
N GLN A 75 24.62 14.60 13.02
CA GLN A 75 24.15 13.96 14.25
C GLN A 75 23.46 12.63 13.95
N LEU A 76 22.67 12.56 12.86
CA LEU A 76 22.07 11.31 12.41
C LEU A 76 23.13 10.29 11.97
N ILE A 77 24.20 10.73 11.31
CA ILE A 77 25.34 9.88 10.94
C ILE A 77 26.08 9.40 12.20
N ALA A 78 26.31 10.29 13.16
CA ALA A 78 26.93 9.91 14.44
C ALA A 78 26.09 8.87 15.20
N ALA A 79 24.77 8.98 15.18
CA ALA A 79 23.86 8.03 15.84
C ALA A 79 23.87 6.62 15.22
N MET A 80 24.33 6.48 13.97
CA MET A 80 24.43 5.17 13.30
C MET A 80 25.70 4.39 13.69
N ASP A 81 26.65 5.02 14.40
CA ASP A 81 27.94 4.42 14.79
C ASP A 81 28.69 3.78 13.61
N LEU A 82 28.65 4.44 12.44
CA LEU A 82 29.29 3.98 11.22
C LEU A 82 30.63 4.69 10.99
N GLY A 83 31.69 3.94 10.73
CA GLY A 83 32.98 4.49 10.32
C GLY A 83 32.96 5.09 8.90
N ASN A 84 33.89 5.99 8.61
CA ASN A 84 34.00 6.68 7.30
C ASN A 84 34.06 5.73 6.10
N ALA A 85 34.72 4.57 6.23
CA ALA A 85 34.75 3.55 5.18
C ALA A 85 33.35 2.98 4.89
N ALA A 86 32.57 2.65 5.94
CA ALA A 86 31.21 2.17 5.79
C ALA A 86 30.29 3.23 5.17
N ILE A 87 30.47 4.50 5.55
CA ILE A 87 29.76 5.62 4.93
C ILE A 87 30.10 5.73 3.44
N ALA A 88 31.38 5.66 3.08
CA ALA A 88 31.82 5.72 1.69
C ALA A 88 31.25 4.55 0.85
N GLU A 89 31.19 3.35 1.41
CA GLU A 89 30.59 2.17 0.76
C GLU A 89 29.07 2.30 0.60
N LEU A 90 28.36 2.87 1.60
CA LEU A 90 26.93 3.17 1.55
C LEU A 90 26.60 4.23 0.49
N VAL A 91 27.38 5.31 0.43
CA VAL A 91 27.22 6.36 -0.58
C VAL A 91 27.58 5.82 -1.97
N GLY A 92 28.65 5.02 -2.04
CA GLY A 92 29.14 4.34 -3.24
C GLY A 92 28.30 3.14 -3.69
N ARG A 93 27.19 2.84 -3.01
CA ARG A 93 26.23 1.76 -3.36
C ARG A 93 26.78 0.34 -3.24
N GLN A 94 27.93 0.16 -2.60
CA GLN A 94 28.57 -1.15 -2.45
C GLN A 94 27.81 -2.05 -1.46
N ARG A 95 26.97 -1.45 -0.61
CA ARG A 95 26.12 -2.14 0.38
C ARG A 95 24.63 -2.10 0.02
N ASP A 96 24.28 -1.74 -1.21
CA ASP A 96 22.88 -1.69 -1.65
C ASP A 96 22.30 -3.11 -1.80
N VAL A 97 21.14 -3.32 -1.21
CA VAL A 97 20.24 -4.46 -1.44
C VAL A 97 18.95 -3.95 -2.10
N PHE A 98 18.00 -4.85 -2.39
CA PHE A 98 16.83 -4.50 -3.21
C PHE A 98 16.05 -3.27 -2.71
N THR A 99 15.75 -3.17 -1.41
CA THR A 99 14.90 -2.11 -0.83
C THR A 99 15.64 -1.07 -0.01
N ALA A 100 16.91 -1.28 0.32
CA ALA A 100 17.71 -0.45 1.22
C ALA A 100 19.20 -0.67 0.97
N ALA A 101 20.06 0.11 1.62
CA ALA A 101 21.45 -0.27 1.85
C ALA A 101 21.62 -0.88 3.25
N CYS A 102 22.62 -1.73 3.45
CA CYS A 102 22.90 -2.36 4.75
C CYS A 102 24.08 -1.70 5.45
N GLY A 103 23.88 -1.26 6.69
CA GLY A 103 24.93 -0.70 7.55
C GLY A 103 26.01 -1.72 7.88
N ASP A 104 25.66 -3.01 8.02
CA ASP A 104 26.62 -4.12 8.12
C ASP A 104 25.95 -5.46 7.73
N GLN A 105 26.17 -5.91 6.50
CA GLN A 105 25.56 -7.14 5.98
C GLN A 105 26.16 -8.43 6.55
N LEU A 106 27.30 -8.36 7.25
CA LEU A 106 28.02 -9.52 7.80
C LEU A 106 27.74 -9.71 9.30
N SER A 107 27.20 -8.69 9.97
CA SER A 107 26.68 -8.77 11.35
C SER A 107 25.31 -9.46 11.42
N GLY A 108 25.27 -10.71 10.95
CA GLY A 108 24.06 -11.49 10.72
C GLY A 108 23.00 -11.41 11.83
N LEU A 109 21.97 -10.58 11.61
CA LEU A 109 20.78 -10.46 12.45
C LEU A 109 19.71 -11.51 12.09
N HIS A 110 19.71 -11.95 10.83
CA HIS A 110 18.74 -12.91 10.26
C HIS A 110 19.43 -14.10 9.58
N GLY A 111 20.72 -14.30 9.83
CA GLY A 111 21.54 -15.34 9.20
C GLY A 111 22.86 -15.53 9.94
N PRO A 112 23.70 -16.49 9.52
CA PRO A 112 24.98 -16.76 10.16
C PRO A 112 25.93 -15.57 10.05
N LYS A 113 26.66 -15.27 11.14
CA LYS A 113 27.68 -14.21 11.18
C LYS A 113 28.74 -14.43 10.09
N GLY A 114 29.22 -13.34 9.50
CA GLY A 114 30.23 -13.36 8.44
C GLY A 114 29.68 -13.74 7.06
N LYS A 115 28.37 -13.97 6.91
CA LYS A 115 27.71 -14.19 5.62
C LYS A 115 26.68 -13.10 5.34
N PRO A 116 26.42 -12.76 4.06
CA PRO A 116 25.34 -11.85 3.72
C PRO A 116 23.99 -12.31 4.28
N CYS A 117 23.19 -11.34 4.74
CA CYS A 117 21.86 -11.57 5.28
C CYS A 117 20.94 -12.28 4.25
N PRO A 118 20.31 -13.42 4.59
CA PRO A 118 19.41 -14.15 3.68
C PRO A 118 17.95 -13.67 3.77
N ALA A 119 17.67 -12.59 4.52
CA ALA A 119 16.31 -12.14 4.78
C ALA A 119 15.60 -11.69 3.50
N ARG A 120 14.28 -11.85 3.50
CA ARG A 120 13.44 -11.39 2.39
C ARG A 120 13.48 -9.86 2.30
N PRO A 121 13.34 -9.25 1.10
CA PRO A 121 13.54 -7.81 0.93
C PRO A 121 12.66 -6.90 1.80
N TRP A 122 11.48 -7.34 2.22
CA TRP A 122 10.62 -6.56 3.11
C TRP A 122 11.10 -6.53 4.57
N VAL A 123 11.90 -7.50 5.01
CA VAL A 123 12.45 -7.53 6.37
C VAL A 123 13.33 -6.31 6.63
N CYS A 124 13.99 -5.77 5.60
CA CYS A 124 14.76 -4.54 5.68
C CYS A 124 13.97 -3.36 6.25
N LEU A 125 12.64 -3.30 6.05
CA LEU A 125 11.80 -2.19 6.53
C LEU A 125 11.77 -2.06 8.06
N LEU A 126 12.07 -3.14 8.78
CA LEU A 126 12.13 -3.15 10.25
C LEU A 126 13.54 -3.43 10.78
N CYS A 127 14.53 -3.56 9.90
CA CYS A 127 15.88 -3.87 10.29
C CYS A 127 16.60 -2.60 10.79
N PRO A 128 17.23 -2.61 11.97
CA PRO A 128 17.95 -1.44 12.49
C PRO A 128 19.20 -1.09 11.66
N LEU A 129 19.70 -2.03 10.85
CA LEU A 129 20.85 -1.80 9.96
C LEU A 129 20.44 -1.28 8.58
N ALA A 130 19.16 -1.09 8.30
CA ALA A 130 18.70 -0.65 6.98
C ALA A 130 18.80 0.87 6.83
N VAL A 131 19.44 1.31 5.73
CA VAL A 131 19.57 2.73 5.35
C VAL A 131 18.82 2.97 4.04
N PHE A 132 17.78 3.81 4.08
CA PHE A 132 16.91 4.09 2.94
C PHE A 132 17.27 5.42 2.27
N ALA A 133 18.15 5.36 1.27
CA ALA A 133 18.44 6.51 0.40
C ALA A 133 17.40 6.71 -0.73
N PRO A 134 17.28 7.93 -1.31
CA PRO A 134 16.30 8.25 -2.37
C PRO A 134 16.34 7.30 -3.58
N ARG A 135 17.51 6.78 -3.94
CA ARG A 135 17.67 5.80 -5.04
C ARG A 135 16.88 4.50 -4.85
N HIS A 136 16.50 4.15 -3.62
CA HIS A 136 15.70 2.96 -3.34
C HIS A 136 14.19 3.19 -3.54
N ALA A 137 13.75 4.44 -3.76
CA ALA A 137 12.34 4.81 -3.82
C ALA A 137 11.54 3.96 -4.81
N VAL A 138 12.09 3.69 -6.01
CA VAL A 138 11.41 2.88 -7.03
C VAL A 138 11.16 1.45 -6.54
N ASN A 139 12.12 0.84 -5.82
CA ASN A 139 11.95 -0.51 -5.29
C ASN A 139 11.00 -0.54 -4.08
N LEU A 140 10.99 0.51 -3.26
CA LEU A 140 10.01 0.68 -2.19
C LEU A 140 8.59 0.81 -2.74
N LEU A 141 8.39 1.56 -3.84
CA LEU A 141 7.09 1.67 -4.51
C LEU A 141 6.64 0.32 -5.10
N ARG A 142 7.56 -0.45 -5.69
CA ARG A 142 7.26 -1.82 -6.15
C ARG A 142 6.83 -2.73 -5.00
N LEU A 143 7.49 -2.60 -3.85
CA LEU A 143 7.15 -3.37 -2.65
C LEU A 143 5.79 -2.94 -2.06
N LYS A 144 5.49 -1.64 -2.04
CA LYS A 144 4.16 -1.11 -1.66
C LYS A 144 3.07 -1.70 -2.54
N ALA A 145 3.26 -1.68 -3.86
CA ALA A 145 2.31 -2.27 -4.81
C ALA A 145 2.17 -3.79 -4.61
N PHE A 146 3.25 -4.49 -4.26
CA PHE A 146 3.19 -5.91 -3.89
C PHE A 146 2.31 -6.14 -2.65
N PHE A 147 2.48 -5.35 -1.58
CA PHE A 147 1.65 -5.47 -0.38
C PHE A 147 0.17 -5.21 -0.66
N SER A 148 -0.16 -4.22 -1.49
CA SER A 148 -1.55 -3.97 -1.92
C SER A 148 -2.15 -5.19 -2.63
N ARG A 149 -1.37 -5.88 -3.48
CA ARG A 149 -1.84 -7.12 -4.11
C ARG A 149 -2.00 -8.26 -3.11
N GLN A 150 -1.10 -8.39 -2.14
CA GLN A 150 -1.22 -9.43 -1.11
C GLN A 150 -2.43 -9.20 -0.20
N TRP A 151 -2.76 -7.94 0.11
CA TRP A 151 -3.96 -7.59 0.88
C TRP A 151 -5.23 -8.15 0.24
N LEU A 152 -5.36 -8.00 -1.09
CA LEU A 152 -6.51 -8.50 -1.85
C LEU A 152 -6.57 -10.04 -1.96
N GLN A 153 -5.48 -10.74 -1.65
CA GLN A 153 -5.35 -12.18 -1.85
C GLN A 153 -5.27 -12.97 -0.54
N MET A 154 -5.34 -12.29 0.61
CA MET A 154 -5.15 -12.89 1.93
C MET A 154 -6.29 -12.47 2.88
N PRO A 155 -6.71 -13.35 3.80
CA PRO A 155 -7.53 -12.93 4.93
C PRO A 155 -6.83 -11.82 5.71
N ALA A 156 -7.57 -10.77 6.08
CA ALA A 156 -7.03 -9.58 6.74
C ALA A 156 -6.17 -9.91 7.97
N ALA A 157 -6.63 -10.83 8.83
CA ALA A 157 -5.89 -11.26 10.02
C ALA A 157 -4.53 -11.89 9.67
N GLN A 158 -4.48 -12.71 8.61
CA GLN A 158 -3.25 -13.33 8.14
C GLN A 158 -2.29 -12.30 7.54
N PHE A 159 -2.82 -11.36 6.75
CA PHE A 159 -2.01 -10.27 6.21
C PHE A 159 -1.41 -9.44 7.34
N MET A 160 -2.20 -9.03 8.32
CA MET A 160 -1.73 -8.22 9.43
C MET A 160 -0.65 -8.95 10.25
N ALA A 161 -0.77 -10.26 10.44
CA ALA A 161 0.22 -11.06 11.14
C ALA A 161 1.56 -11.18 10.40
N VAL A 162 1.55 -11.28 9.06
CA VAL A 162 2.76 -11.59 8.27
C VAL A 162 3.37 -10.37 7.61
N LEU A 163 2.54 -9.48 7.07
CA LEU A 163 2.93 -8.34 6.23
C LEU A 163 2.57 -6.97 6.84
N GLY A 164 1.63 -6.92 7.78
CA GLY A 164 1.12 -5.69 8.40
C GLY A 164 2.22 -4.73 8.88
N PRO A 165 3.17 -5.18 9.73
CA PRO A 165 4.25 -4.33 10.24
C PRO A 165 5.13 -3.72 9.13
N TYR A 166 5.38 -4.47 8.07
CA TYR A 166 6.17 -4.02 6.92
C TYR A 166 5.37 -3.04 6.04
N ALA A 167 4.11 -3.37 5.79
CA ALA A 167 3.21 -2.53 4.98
C ALA A 167 3.02 -1.15 5.62
N ALA A 168 2.80 -1.10 6.94
CA ALA A 168 2.65 0.16 7.68
C ALA A 168 3.88 1.08 7.58
N ARG A 169 5.08 0.53 7.36
CA ARG A 169 6.31 1.33 7.30
C ARG A 169 6.49 2.11 5.99
N ILE A 170 5.79 1.69 4.94
CA ILE A 170 5.89 2.28 3.58
C ILE A 170 4.53 2.73 3.03
N GLN A 171 3.54 2.94 3.92
CA GLN A 171 2.26 3.53 3.56
C GLN A 171 2.40 5.00 3.18
#